data_AF-A0A2V4A2Q8-F1
#
_entry.id   AF-A0A2V4A2Q8-F1
#
_cell.length_a   1.000
_cell.length_b   1.000
_cell.length_c   1.000
_cell.angle_alpha   90.00
_cell.angle_beta   90.00
_cell.angle_gamma   90.00
#
_symmetry.space_group_name_H-M   'P 1'
#
loop_
_entity.id
_entity.type
_entity.pdbx_description
1 polymer ?
#
loop_
_entity_poly.entity_id
_entity_poly.type
_entity_poly.pdbx_seq_one_letter_code
_entity_poly.pdbx_strand_id
1 'polypeptide(L)'
;MNRIYCYAFTLSILMVLLSYDKKEVETELISNCEITTEYFGTFILKVFSKNEERQIKKENICWNNEYPIQIGSGGLGNCGIGYEDELNPYLSSTINISEYDISKPESNSIIRSMEIEFLSVCNDYSTQESFYNLIQNGNYKFASSRRDFGKFIVSYTAQGKTFRSVDVDNNKMQVSISDTEYIKPKFNTEPNGNNGLPASTKATLTFSCLLKNSDGEFVEIKNAKIRGKFFRQSPWGYYWDDWGKGWDE
;
A
#
# COMPACT_ATOMS: atom_id res chain seq x y z
N MET A 1 -43.76 -4.16 -50.86
CA MET A 1 -42.58 -4.92 -50.40
C MET A 1 -41.51 -3.98 -49.82
N ASN A 2 -41.80 -3.20 -48.76
CA ASN A 2 -40.89 -2.13 -48.28
C ASN A 2 -40.88 -1.96 -46.74
N ARG A 3 -40.99 -3.06 -45.97
CA ARG A 3 -40.93 -2.98 -44.50
C ARG A 3 -39.90 -3.90 -43.83
N ILE A 4 -39.24 -4.78 -44.59
CA ILE A 4 -38.28 -5.74 -44.02
C ILE A 4 -36.86 -5.13 -43.92
N TYR A 5 -36.52 -4.14 -44.75
CA TYR A 5 -35.17 -3.55 -44.77
C TYR A 5 -34.88 -2.54 -43.65
N CYS A 6 -35.89 -2.05 -42.92
CA CYS A 6 -35.69 -1.10 -41.82
C CYS A 6 -35.29 -1.77 -40.49
N TYR A 7 -35.67 -3.03 -40.28
CA TYR A 7 -35.32 -3.78 -39.06
C TYR A 7 -33.92 -4.40 -39.14
N ALA A 8 -33.42 -4.70 -40.35
CA ALA A 8 -32.08 -5.23 -40.54
C ALA A 8 -30.99 -4.17 -40.26
N PHE A 9 -31.25 -2.89 -40.55
CA PHE A 9 -30.28 -1.80 -40.36
C PHE A 9 -30.17 -1.33 -38.90
N THR A 10 -31.25 -1.48 -38.13
CA THR A 10 -31.25 -1.14 -36.69
C THR A 10 -30.64 -2.26 -35.84
N LEU A 11 -30.75 -3.53 -36.26
CA LEU A 11 -30.14 -4.66 -35.57
C LEU A 11 -28.60 -4.68 -35.72
N SER A 12 -28.08 -4.23 -36.87
CA SER A 12 -26.63 -4.16 -37.12
C SER A 12 -25.94 -3.04 -36.32
N ILE A 13 -26.60 -1.89 -36.10
CA ILE A 13 -26.07 -0.82 -35.24
C ILE A 13 -26.03 -1.28 -33.77
N LEU A 14 -27.02 -2.07 -33.33
CA LEU A 14 -27.04 -2.63 -31.97
C LEU A 14 -25.95 -3.70 -31.76
N MET A 15 -25.64 -4.52 -32.79
CA MET A 15 -24.53 -5.47 -32.72
C MET A 15 -23.15 -4.78 -32.77
N VAL A 16 -22.99 -3.68 -33.52
CA VAL A 16 -21.73 -2.90 -33.53
C VAL A 16 -21.48 -2.22 -32.17
N LEU A 17 -22.53 -1.82 -31.46
CA LEU A 17 -22.41 -1.29 -30.09
C LEU A 17 -22.14 -2.38 -29.03
N LEU A 18 -22.56 -3.62 -29.27
CA LEU A 18 -22.20 -4.77 -28.43
C LEU A 18 -20.82 -5.36 -28.77
N SER A 19 -20.28 -5.02 -29.95
CA SER A 19 -18.91 -5.32 -30.37
C SER A 19 -17.94 -4.21 -29.99
N TYR A 20 -18.38 -3.17 -29.27
CA TYR A 20 -17.47 -2.19 -28.71
C TYR A 20 -16.64 -2.93 -27.67
N ASP A 21 -15.42 -3.25 -28.12
CA ASP A 21 -14.40 -3.97 -27.40
C ASP A 21 -14.53 -3.68 -25.92
N LYS A 22 -14.88 -4.74 -25.18
CA LYS A 22 -14.30 -4.95 -23.87
C LYS A 22 -12.80 -4.91 -24.14
N LYS A 23 -12.20 -3.72 -24.15
CA LYS A 23 -10.76 -3.55 -24.11
C LYS A 23 -10.38 -4.40 -22.92
N GLU A 24 -9.88 -5.59 -23.21
CA GLU A 24 -9.07 -6.32 -22.27
C GLU A 24 -8.18 -5.25 -21.69
N VAL A 25 -8.27 -5.08 -20.37
CA VAL A 25 -7.36 -4.21 -19.67
C VAL A 25 -6.00 -4.76 -20.03
N GLU A 26 -5.38 -4.12 -21.02
CA GLU A 26 -4.10 -4.50 -21.54
C GLU A 26 -3.21 -4.43 -20.31
N THR A 27 -2.89 -5.61 -19.78
CA THR A 27 -2.17 -5.70 -18.52
C THR A 27 -0.77 -5.32 -18.94
N GLU A 28 -0.47 -4.02 -18.94
CA GLU A 28 0.82 -3.47 -19.39
C GLU A 28 1.89 -4.26 -18.62
N LEU A 29 2.55 -5.17 -19.34
CA LEU A 29 3.56 -6.07 -18.79
C LEU A 29 4.70 -5.20 -18.28
N ILE A 30 4.91 -5.23 -16.97
CA ILE A 30 6.13 -4.67 -16.37
C ILE A 30 7.27 -5.50 -16.94
N SER A 31 8.11 -4.90 -17.80
CA SER A 31 9.26 -5.60 -18.36
C SER A 31 10.11 -6.14 -17.21
N ASN A 32 10.34 -7.46 -17.22
CA ASN A 32 11.04 -8.25 -16.20
C ASN A 32 12.07 -7.45 -15.39
N CYS A 33 11.65 -6.94 -14.24
CA CYS A 33 12.55 -6.94 -13.09
C CYS A 33 12.64 -8.41 -12.69
N GLU A 34 13.69 -9.14 -13.09
CA GLU A 34 13.95 -10.48 -12.53
C GLU A 34 14.39 -10.30 -11.08
N ILE A 35 13.42 -10.19 -10.16
CA ILE A 35 13.72 -9.90 -8.76
C ILE A 35 13.92 -11.21 -8.01
N THR A 36 15.20 -11.50 -7.73
CA THR A 36 15.66 -12.69 -7.00
C THR A 36 15.67 -12.49 -5.48
N THR A 37 15.13 -11.38 -4.97
CA THR A 37 15.27 -10.97 -3.56
C THR A 37 14.04 -11.24 -2.71
N GLU A 38 14.27 -11.44 -1.40
CA GLU A 38 13.26 -11.67 -0.37
C GLU A 38 12.22 -10.52 -0.24
N TYR A 39 12.61 -9.30 -0.65
CA TYR A 39 11.81 -8.08 -0.65
C TYR A 39 11.95 -7.36 -1.99
N PHE A 40 10.86 -6.76 -2.47
CA PHE A 40 10.87 -6.03 -3.72
C PHE A 40 9.70 -5.06 -3.88
N GLY A 41 9.83 -4.12 -4.82
CA GLY A 41 8.72 -3.31 -5.31
C GLY A 41 8.85 -3.06 -6.81
N THR A 42 7.75 -3.24 -7.55
CA THR A 42 7.60 -2.88 -8.96
C THR A 42 6.30 -2.13 -9.20
N PHE A 43 6.32 -1.06 -9.97
CA PHE A 43 5.12 -0.33 -10.37
C PHE A 43 5.40 0.59 -11.57
N ILE A 44 4.33 0.95 -12.28
CA ILE A 44 4.35 1.94 -13.36
C ILE A 44 3.72 3.22 -12.83
N LEU A 45 4.45 4.34 -12.91
CA LEU A 45 3.94 5.68 -12.61
C LEU A 45 3.40 6.38 -13.84
N LYS A 46 2.27 7.09 -13.70
CA LYS A 46 1.76 8.08 -14.67
C LYS A 46 1.39 9.35 -13.91
N VAL A 47 1.96 10.48 -14.30
CA VAL A 47 1.73 11.78 -13.64
C VAL A 47 0.80 12.63 -14.50
N PHE A 48 -0.19 13.27 -13.88
CA PHE A 48 -1.15 14.14 -14.55
C PHE A 48 -1.12 15.55 -13.92
N SER A 49 -1.01 16.57 -14.75
CA SER A 49 -1.13 17.98 -14.34
C SER A 49 -2.57 18.48 -14.51
N LYS A 50 -2.93 19.53 -13.77
CA LYS A 50 -4.27 20.17 -13.76
C LYS A 50 -4.71 20.73 -15.13
N ASN A 51 -3.78 20.90 -16.07
CA ASN A 51 -4.04 21.32 -17.44
C ASN A 51 -3.42 20.30 -18.41
N GLU A 52 -4.29 19.47 -19.00
CA GLU A 52 -4.02 18.56 -20.12
C GLU A 52 -2.92 17.50 -19.91
N GLU A 53 -3.06 16.43 -20.70
CA GLU A 53 -2.28 15.19 -20.76
C GLU A 53 -0.77 15.40 -21.02
N ARG A 54 -0.05 16.07 -20.12
CA ARG A 54 1.38 16.39 -20.32
C ARG A 54 2.28 15.70 -19.30
N GLN A 55 3.19 14.92 -19.90
CA GLN A 55 4.24 14.05 -19.34
C GLN A 55 3.78 12.73 -18.72
N ILE A 56 3.55 11.75 -19.60
CA ILE A 56 3.58 10.33 -19.25
C ILE A 56 5.05 9.91 -19.03
N LYS A 57 5.61 10.21 -17.86
CA LYS A 57 6.87 9.56 -17.45
C LYS A 57 6.52 8.17 -16.94
N LYS A 58 6.54 7.17 -17.84
CA LYS A 58 6.48 5.75 -17.43
C LYS A 58 7.85 5.38 -16.89
N GLU A 59 7.87 4.87 -15.67
CA GLU A 59 9.09 4.37 -15.06
C GLU A 59 8.77 3.04 -14.39
N ASN A 60 9.52 1.99 -14.73
CA ASN A 60 9.52 0.73 -13.99
C ASN A 60 10.52 0.89 -12.86
N ILE A 61 10.04 0.97 -11.65
CA ILE A 61 10.90 1.09 -10.48
C ILE A 61 11.10 -0.32 -9.95
N CYS A 62 12.30 -0.89 -10.09
CA CYS A 62 12.66 -2.18 -9.51
C CYS A 62 13.45 -1.91 -8.21
N TRP A 63 12.91 -2.24 -7.05
CA TRP A 63 13.63 -2.12 -5.78
C TRP A 63 14.11 -3.49 -5.30
N ASN A 64 15.42 -3.63 -5.07
CA ASN A 64 16.06 -4.84 -4.53
C ASN A 64 16.83 -4.50 -3.22
N ASN A 65 17.38 -5.51 -2.54
CA ASN A 65 18.08 -5.37 -1.27
C ASN A 65 19.37 -4.52 -1.31
N GLU A 66 19.81 -4.02 -2.48
CA GLU A 66 21.10 -3.31 -2.65
C GLU A 66 21.03 -1.83 -2.25
N TYR A 67 19.87 -1.20 -2.38
CA TYR A 67 19.57 0.09 -1.75
C TYR A 67 18.80 -0.23 -0.46
N PRO A 68 19.12 0.37 0.69
CA PRO A 68 18.47 -0.01 1.94
C PRO A 68 16.98 0.29 1.83
N ILE A 69 16.23 -0.75 1.47
CA ILE A 69 14.82 -0.89 1.77
C ILE A 69 14.77 -0.84 3.29
N GLN A 70 14.58 0.35 3.85
CA GLN A 70 14.04 0.43 5.18
C GLN A 70 12.58 -0.03 5.04
N ILE A 71 12.36 -1.36 5.11
CA ILE A 71 11.08 -1.87 5.56
C ILE A 71 10.96 -1.41 7.01
N GLY A 72 10.55 -0.15 7.15
CA GLY A 72 10.31 0.51 8.41
C GLY A 72 8.90 0.19 8.84
N SER A 73 8.76 -0.14 10.11
CA SER A 73 7.48 -0.02 10.80
C SER A 73 7.22 1.46 11.08
N GLY A 74 6.26 2.04 10.38
CA GLY A 74 5.72 3.37 10.67
C GLY A 74 4.37 3.24 11.33
N GLY A 75 4.20 3.94 12.45
CA GLY A 75 2.94 4.09 13.17
C GLY A 75 3.16 4.95 14.41
N LEU A 76 2.43 6.05 14.52
CA LEU A 76 2.30 6.81 15.78
C LEU A 76 1.01 6.33 16.43
N GLY A 77 1.15 5.40 17.36
CA GLY A 77 0.04 4.88 18.15
C GLY A 77 -0.22 5.68 19.39
N ASN A 78 -1.18 6.60 19.35
CA ASN A 78 -1.68 7.29 20.55
C ASN A 78 -2.83 6.46 21.15
N CYS A 79 -2.50 5.33 21.75
CA CYS A 79 -3.47 4.43 22.38
C CYS A 79 -2.99 3.97 23.76
N GLY A 80 -3.91 3.46 24.58
CA GLY A 80 -3.58 2.95 25.91
C GLY A 80 -3.70 4.02 27.01
N ILE A 81 -3.38 3.58 28.23
CA ILE A 81 -3.54 4.39 29.44
C ILE A 81 -2.63 5.62 29.36
N GLY A 82 -3.20 6.82 29.41
CA GLY A 82 -2.50 8.10 29.25
C GLY A 82 -2.66 8.78 27.87
N TYR A 83 -3.37 8.15 26.92
CA TYR A 83 -3.63 8.71 25.57
C TYR A 83 -5.14 8.91 25.31
N GLU A 84 -5.96 8.94 26.36
CA GLU A 84 -7.43 9.02 26.27
C GLU A 84 -7.95 10.35 25.69
N ASP A 85 -7.16 11.43 25.78
CA ASP A 85 -7.49 12.77 25.27
C ASP A 85 -6.96 13.03 23.85
N GLU A 86 -6.28 12.06 23.23
CA GLU A 86 -5.71 12.21 21.90
C GLU A 86 -6.76 12.02 20.79
N LEU A 87 -6.73 12.90 19.78
CA LEU A 87 -7.75 13.00 18.73
C LEU A 87 -7.81 11.80 17.77
N ASN A 88 -6.87 10.86 17.84
CA ASN A 88 -6.67 9.79 16.88
C ASN A 88 -6.17 8.47 17.52
N PRO A 89 -7.04 7.69 18.16
CA PRO A 89 -6.67 6.45 18.86
C PRO A 89 -6.59 5.26 17.89
N TYR A 90 -5.59 5.25 17.02
CA TYR A 90 -5.35 4.15 16.11
C TYR A 90 -3.87 3.75 16.07
N LEU A 91 -3.62 2.52 15.64
CA LEU A 91 -2.29 2.02 15.33
C LEU A 91 -2.19 1.79 13.82
N SER A 92 -1.00 1.93 13.27
CA SER A 92 -0.76 1.63 11.87
C SER A 92 0.51 0.83 11.68
N SER A 93 0.51 -0.01 10.65
CA SER A 93 1.69 -0.71 10.18
C SER A 93 1.96 -0.28 8.76
N THR A 94 3.22 0.05 8.45
CA THR A 94 3.59 0.49 7.10
C THR A 94 4.61 -0.43 6.46
N ILE A 95 4.61 -0.42 5.14
CA ILE A 95 5.77 -0.74 4.30
C ILE A 95 6.23 0.58 3.72
N ASN A 96 7.46 0.98 4.01
CA ASN A 96 8.09 2.13 3.37
C ASN A 96 9.16 1.65 2.39
N ILE A 97 9.25 2.31 1.24
CA ILE A 97 10.29 2.05 0.27
C ILE A 97 10.79 3.39 -0.24
N SER A 98 12.08 3.64 -0.09
CA SER A 98 12.69 4.94 -0.37
C SER A 98 13.92 4.78 -1.26
N GLU A 99 14.08 5.71 -2.19
CA GLU A 99 15.29 5.88 -2.97
C GLU A 99 16.12 7.02 -2.38
N TYR A 100 17.42 6.78 -2.24
CA TYR A 100 18.34 7.71 -1.61
C TYR A 100 19.44 8.16 -2.58
N ASP A 101 19.77 9.45 -2.52
CA ASP A 101 20.97 10.04 -3.05
C ASP A 101 22.12 9.83 -2.05
N ILE A 102 22.92 8.79 -2.28
CA ILE A 102 24.04 8.42 -1.42
C ILE A 102 25.15 9.48 -1.36
N SER A 103 25.11 10.49 -2.24
CA SER A 103 26.06 11.62 -2.21
C SER A 103 25.65 12.73 -1.22
N LYS A 104 24.45 12.65 -0.66
CA LYS A 104 23.91 13.62 0.31
C LYS A 104 23.87 13.05 1.73
N PRO A 105 23.96 13.90 2.77
CA PRO A 105 23.73 13.48 4.15
C PRO A 105 22.31 12.91 4.32
N GLU A 106 22.15 11.95 5.24
CA GLU A 106 20.89 11.19 5.45
C GLU A 106 19.65 12.06 5.61
N SER A 107 19.77 13.22 6.27
CA SER A 107 18.66 14.16 6.47
C SER A 107 18.09 14.74 5.18
N ASN A 108 18.82 14.64 4.06
CA ASN A 108 18.45 15.21 2.75
C ASN A 108 18.67 14.22 1.59
N SER A 109 18.82 12.93 1.88
CA SER A 109 19.16 11.94 0.85
C SER A 109 17.92 11.36 0.16
N ILE A 110 16.70 11.44 0.71
CA ILE A 110 15.51 10.85 0.06
C ILE A 110 15.18 11.58 -1.25
N ILE A 111 15.29 10.88 -2.37
CA ILE A 111 14.89 11.35 -3.72
C ILE A 111 13.38 11.17 -3.90
N ARG A 112 12.89 9.97 -3.58
CA ARG A 112 11.49 9.59 -3.63
C ARG A 112 11.19 8.49 -2.63
N SER A 113 9.93 8.39 -2.21
CA SER A 113 9.47 7.31 -1.33
C SER A 113 8.04 6.89 -1.64
N MET A 114 7.73 5.63 -1.36
CA MET A 114 6.39 5.09 -1.31
C MET A 114 6.13 4.55 0.09
N GLU A 115 4.98 4.88 0.65
CA GLU A 115 4.50 4.35 1.91
C GLU A 115 3.15 3.66 1.69
N ILE A 116 3.03 2.43 2.14
CA ILE A 116 1.77 1.68 2.16
C ILE A 116 1.42 1.46 3.62
N GLU A 117 0.42 2.19 4.09
CA GLU A 117 -0.05 2.19 5.47
C GLU A 117 -1.33 1.35 5.60
N PHE A 118 -1.37 0.46 6.58
CA PHE A 118 -2.58 -0.21 7.02
C PHE A 118 -3.02 0.38 8.37
N LEU A 119 -4.17 1.04 8.39
CA LEU A 119 -4.75 1.64 9.59
C LEU A 119 -5.68 0.65 10.29
N SER A 120 -5.57 0.49 11.60
CA SER A 120 -6.47 -0.38 12.37
C SER A 120 -6.73 0.15 13.77
N VAL A 121 -7.82 -0.33 14.40
CA VAL A 121 -8.08 0.04 15.78
C VAL A 121 -7.07 -0.65 16.68
N CYS A 122 -6.78 -0.05 17.84
CA CYS A 122 -5.69 -0.54 18.69
C CYS A 122 -5.91 -1.97 19.21
N ASN A 123 -7.17 -2.38 19.39
CA ASN A 123 -7.53 -3.75 19.77
C ASN A 123 -7.12 -4.78 18.71
N ASP A 124 -6.98 -4.39 17.44
CA ASP A 124 -6.54 -5.31 16.40
C ASP A 124 -5.05 -5.68 16.54
N TYR A 125 -4.29 -4.91 17.32
CA TYR A 125 -2.88 -5.16 17.64
C TYR A 125 -2.69 -5.80 19.02
N SER A 126 -3.74 -6.04 19.79
CA SER A 126 -3.62 -6.38 21.22
C SER A 126 -3.05 -7.77 21.49
N THR A 127 -3.09 -8.67 20.51
CA THR A 127 -2.41 -9.98 20.55
C THR A 127 -1.68 -10.24 19.23
N GLN A 128 -0.74 -11.20 19.23
CA GLN A 128 -0.11 -11.68 18.00
C GLN A 128 -1.14 -12.28 17.04
N GLU A 129 -2.11 -13.03 17.56
CA GLU A 129 -3.19 -13.61 16.77
C GLU A 129 -4.03 -12.55 16.06
N SER A 130 -4.48 -11.54 16.81
CA SER A 130 -5.25 -10.42 16.28
C SER A 130 -4.47 -9.72 15.17
N PHE A 131 -3.17 -9.45 15.39
CA PHE A 131 -2.32 -8.82 14.39
C PHE A 131 -2.15 -9.67 13.13
N TYR A 132 -1.93 -10.98 13.25
CA TYR A 132 -1.80 -11.85 12.07
C TYR A 132 -3.09 -11.91 11.25
N ASN A 133 -4.25 -11.83 11.92
CA ASN A 133 -5.56 -11.79 11.24
C ASN A 133 -5.82 -10.48 10.47
N LEU A 134 -5.09 -9.40 10.77
CA LEU A 134 -5.18 -8.14 10.01
C LEU A 134 -4.59 -8.25 8.61
N ILE A 135 -3.47 -8.96 8.47
CA ILE A 135 -2.69 -9.05 7.23
C ILE A 135 -2.74 -10.49 6.71
N GLN A 136 -3.94 -10.90 6.29
CA GLN A 136 -4.18 -12.22 5.68
C GLN A 136 -4.39 -12.10 4.17
N ASN A 137 -4.21 -13.21 3.45
CA ASN A 137 -4.52 -13.29 2.02
C ASN A 137 -5.97 -12.82 1.76
N GLY A 138 -6.16 -11.86 0.86
CA GLY A 138 -7.47 -11.26 0.63
C GLY A 138 -7.44 -9.95 -0.14
N ASN A 139 -8.62 -9.37 -0.34
CA ASN A 139 -8.80 -8.10 -1.04
C ASN A 139 -9.26 -7.02 -0.07
N TYR A 140 -8.54 -5.91 -0.04
CA TYR A 140 -8.74 -4.80 0.87
C TYR A 140 -9.02 -3.52 0.08
N LYS A 141 -9.85 -2.65 0.64
CA LYS A 141 -10.18 -1.36 0.00
C LYS A 141 -9.13 -0.31 0.35
N PHE A 142 -9.08 0.74 -0.47
CA PHE A 142 -8.40 1.98 -0.11
C PHE A 142 -9.22 2.79 0.89
N ALA A 143 -8.52 3.47 1.78
CA ALA A 143 -9.12 4.41 2.73
C ALA A 143 -9.52 5.71 2.02
N SER A 144 -10.75 6.16 2.27
CA SER A 144 -11.22 7.47 1.83
C SER A 144 -10.85 8.57 2.83
N SER A 145 -10.62 8.19 4.09
CA SER A 145 -10.23 9.05 5.21
C SER A 145 -9.28 8.31 6.16
N ARG A 146 -8.57 9.03 7.04
CA ARG A 146 -7.75 8.41 8.10
C ARG A 146 -8.54 7.70 9.21
N ARG A 147 -9.88 7.72 9.14
CA ARG A 147 -10.76 7.01 10.08
C ARG A 147 -11.31 5.70 9.50
N ASP A 148 -10.97 5.40 8.25
CA ASP A 148 -11.40 4.18 7.58
C ASP A 148 -10.51 2.99 7.97
N PHE A 149 -10.66 2.49 9.19
CA PHE A 149 -9.89 1.34 9.70
C PHE A 149 -10.11 0.07 8.86
N GLY A 150 -9.09 -0.79 8.82
CA GLY A 150 -9.07 -2.03 8.02
C GLY A 150 -8.85 -1.79 6.52
N LYS A 151 -8.42 -0.59 6.13
CA LYS A 151 -8.17 -0.19 4.74
C LYS A 151 -6.75 0.36 4.56
N PHE A 152 -6.29 0.36 3.32
CA PHE A 152 -4.94 0.83 2.97
C PHE A 152 -4.91 2.30 2.55
N ILE A 153 -3.86 2.99 2.97
CA ILE A 153 -3.44 4.28 2.41
C ILE A 153 -2.14 4.06 1.66
N VAL A 154 -2.06 4.59 0.44
CA VAL A 154 -0.81 4.65 -0.33
C VAL A 154 -0.40 6.11 -0.44
N SER A 155 0.85 6.39 -0.10
CA SER A 155 1.49 7.69 -0.30
C SER A 155 2.70 7.54 -1.20
N TYR A 156 2.92 8.51 -2.08
CA TYR A 156 4.12 8.61 -2.91
C TYR A 156 4.68 10.03 -2.79
N THR A 157 5.94 10.16 -2.41
CA THR A 157 6.63 11.44 -2.31
C THR A 157 7.74 11.50 -3.35
N ALA A 158 7.77 12.57 -4.14
CA ALA A 158 8.85 12.85 -5.08
C ALA A 158 8.96 14.37 -5.31
N GLN A 159 10.18 14.88 -5.50
CA GLN A 159 10.41 16.29 -5.84
C GLN A 159 9.75 17.28 -4.84
N GLY A 160 9.75 16.94 -3.55
CA GLY A 160 9.16 17.77 -2.50
C GLY A 160 7.63 17.76 -2.45
N LYS A 161 6.95 16.95 -3.28
CA LYS A 161 5.49 16.79 -3.29
C LYS A 161 5.10 15.42 -2.77
N THR A 162 4.07 15.37 -1.93
CA THR A 162 3.46 14.12 -1.45
C THR A 162 2.07 13.95 -2.04
N PHE A 163 1.87 12.82 -2.70
CA PHE A 163 0.60 12.36 -3.25
C PHE A 163 0.04 11.27 -2.35
N ARG A 164 -1.27 11.25 -2.09
CA ARG A 164 -1.94 10.25 -1.25
C ARG A 164 -3.20 9.69 -1.90
N SER A 165 -3.57 8.47 -1.54
CA SER A 165 -4.80 7.81 -2.00
C SER A 165 -6.07 8.27 -1.27
N VAL A 166 -5.90 8.96 -0.15
CA VAL A 166 -6.99 9.57 0.65
C VAL A 166 -7.61 10.73 -0.13
N ASP A 167 -8.92 10.95 0.02
CA ASP A 167 -9.68 11.98 -0.72
C ASP A 167 -9.62 11.83 -2.24
N VAL A 168 -9.39 10.59 -2.73
CA VAL A 168 -9.41 10.21 -4.15
C VAL A 168 -10.39 9.05 -4.35
N ASP A 169 -11.18 9.10 -5.43
CA ASP A 169 -12.10 8.01 -5.78
C ASP A 169 -11.35 6.79 -6.31
N ASN A 170 -10.99 5.90 -5.40
CA ASN A 170 -10.41 4.58 -5.67
C ASN A 170 -11.43 3.45 -5.46
N ASN A 171 -12.74 3.72 -5.48
CA ASN A 171 -13.78 2.76 -5.03
C ASN A 171 -13.85 1.45 -5.84
N LYS A 172 -13.35 1.45 -7.07
CA LYS A 172 -13.28 0.27 -7.95
C LYS A 172 -11.93 -0.46 -7.88
N MET A 173 -10.97 0.10 -7.17
CA MET A 173 -9.62 -0.44 -7.02
C MET A 173 -9.46 -1.06 -5.63
N GLN A 174 -8.56 -2.03 -5.52
CA GLN A 174 -8.31 -2.75 -4.28
C GLN A 174 -6.82 -3.07 -4.15
N VAL A 175 -6.40 -3.31 -2.90
CA VAL A 175 -5.12 -3.91 -2.55
C VAL A 175 -5.35 -5.40 -2.34
N SER A 176 -4.76 -6.23 -3.19
CA SER A 176 -4.75 -7.68 -3.00
C SER A 176 -3.51 -8.07 -2.21
N ILE A 177 -3.71 -8.84 -1.14
CA ILE A 177 -2.65 -9.43 -0.32
C ILE A 177 -2.54 -10.92 -0.68
N SER A 178 -1.31 -11.37 -0.93
CA SER A 178 -0.96 -12.78 -1.15
C SER A 178 0.34 -13.18 -0.43
N ASP A 179 0.63 -14.48 -0.42
CA ASP A 179 1.88 -15.07 0.09
C ASP A 179 2.20 -14.65 1.54
N THR A 180 1.18 -14.52 2.38
CA THR A 180 1.36 -14.11 3.78
C THR A 180 2.16 -15.14 4.56
N GLU A 181 3.21 -14.68 5.22
CA GLU A 181 4.08 -15.48 6.08
C GLU A 181 4.11 -14.81 7.46
N TYR A 182 3.64 -15.52 8.49
CA TYR A 182 3.68 -15.04 9.87
C TYR A 182 5.04 -15.36 10.49
N ILE A 183 5.73 -14.32 10.91
CA ILE A 183 7.05 -14.39 11.52
C ILE A 183 6.88 -14.19 13.02
N LYS A 184 7.14 -15.27 13.76
CA LYS A 184 7.13 -15.26 15.23
C LYS A 184 8.34 -14.47 15.76
N PRO A 185 8.18 -13.70 16.84
CA PRO A 185 9.32 -13.07 17.50
C PRO A 185 10.27 -14.14 18.06
N LYS A 186 11.58 -13.88 18.01
CA LYS A 186 12.63 -14.78 18.52
C LYS A 186 13.20 -14.25 19.84
N PHE A 187 12.35 -14.04 20.84
CA PHE A 187 12.79 -13.63 22.16
C PHE A 187 12.69 -14.80 23.13
N ASN A 188 13.78 -15.02 23.87
CA ASN A 188 13.83 -15.85 25.07
C ASN A 188 13.78 -15.01 26.36
N THR A 189 13.67 -13.68 26.21
CA THR A 189 13.54 -12.68 27.28
C THR A 189 12.82 -11.46 26.71
N GLU A 190 11.91 -10.85 27.47
CA GLU A 190 11.22 -9.62 27.06
C GLU A 190 12.23 -8.57 26.56
N PRO A 191 11.98 -7.94 25.39
CA PRO A 191 12.91 -6.98 24.85
C PRO A 191 13.05 -5.77 25.77
N ASN A 192 14.28 -5.35 26.06
CA ASN A 192 14.56 -4.12 26.79
C ASN A 192 14.27 -2.91 25.88
N GLY A 193 13.10 -2.30 26.04
CA GLY A 193 12.67 -1.09 25.33
C GLY A 193 12.11 -1.36 23.93
N ASN A 194 11.91 -0.28 23.15
CA ASN A 194 11.23 -0.30 21.85
C ASN A 194 11.96 -1.08 20.73
N ASN A 195 13.06 -1.76 21.03
CA ASN A 195 13.94 -2.40 20.06
C ASN A 195 13.71 -3.91 19.89
N GLY A 196 12.73 -4.50 20.57
CA GLY A 196 12.27 -5.85 20.26
C GLY A 196 11.44 -5.84 18.99
N LEU A 197 11.96 -6.38 17.89
CA LEU A 197 11.18 -6.64 16.68
C LEU A 197 9.98 -7.54 17.01
N PRO A 198 8.74 -7.02 17.01
CA PRO A 198 7.58 -7.78 17.44
C PRO A 198 7.17 -8.80 16.37
N ALA A 199 6.11 -9.57 16.66
CA ALA A 199 5.41 -10.36 15.65
C ALA A 199 5.23 -9.55 14.35
N SER A 200 5.50 -10.19 13.22
CA SER A 200 5.46 -9.52 11.92
C SER A 200 4.86 -10.42 10.85
N THR A 201 4.26 -9.80 9.84
CA THR A 201 3.70 -10.50 8.69
C THR A 201 4.41 -10.04 7.44
N LYS A 202 5.04 -10.97 6.72
CA LYS A 202 5.56 -10.70 5.39
C LYS A 202 4.45 -10.97 4.38
N ALA A 203 4.16 -9.99 3.52
CA ALA A 203 3.03 -10.02 2.59
C ALA A 203 3.43 -9.48 1.20
N THR A 204 2.84 -10.05 0.15
CA THR A 204 2.90 -9.53 -1.22
C THR A 204 1.63 -8.71 -1.45
N LEU A 205 1.78 -7.44 -1.83
CA LEU A 205 0.69 -6.53 -2.13
C LEU A 205 0.67 -6.29 -3.63
N THR A 206 -0.49 -6.46 -4.26
CA THR A 206 -0.72 -6.03 -5.63
C THR A 206 -1.84 -5.02 -5.70
N PHE A 207 -1.60 -3.91 -6.40
CA PHE A 207 -2.60 -2.85 -6.51
C PHE A 207 -2.39 -1.93 -7.71
N SER A 208 -3.42 -1.14 -7.99
CA SER A 208 -3.34 0.09 -8.78
C SER A 208 -4.16 1.14 -8.06
N CYS A 209 -3.74 2.40 -8.11
CA CYS A 209 -4.43 3.48 -7.42
C CYS A 209 -4.17 4.83 -8.06
N LEU A 210 -5.11 5.74 -7.89
CA LEU A 210 -4.93 7.15 -8.14
C LEU A 210 -4.58 7.86 -6.83
N LEU A 211 -3.59 8.75 -6.89
CA LEU A 211 -3.11 9.57 -5.80
C LEU A 211 -3.26 11.04 -6.14
N LYS A 212 -3.42 11.89 -5.13
CA LYS A 212 -3.56 13.34 -5.27
C LYS A 212 -2.68 14.08 -4.26
N ASN A 213 -2.13 15.23 -4.63
CA ASN A 213 -1.42 16.13 -3.71
C ASN A 213 -2.28 17.34 -3.28
N SER A 214 -1.74 18.18 -2.40
CA SER A 214 -2.40 19.41 -1.91
C SER A 214 -2.75 20.41 -3.02
N ASP A 215 -1.98 20.41 -4.10
CA ASP A 215 -2.12 21.37 -5.20
C ASP A 215 -3.22 20.93 -6.20
N GLY A 216 -3.72 19.70 -6.04
CA GLY A 216 -4.72 19.07 -6.91
C GLY A 216 -4.13 18.39 -8.15
N GLU A 217 -2.83 18.10 -8.14
CA GLU A 217 -2.17 17.26 -9.13
C GLU A 217 -2.37 15.79 -8.80
N PHE A 218 -2.33 14.93 -9.81
CA PHE A 218 -2.60 13.50 -9.67
C PHE A 218 -1.45 12.64 -10.14
N VAL A 219 -1.28 11.49 -9.49
CA VAL A 219 -0.36 10.43 -9.90
C VAL A 219 -1.11 9.12 -9.88
N GLU A 220 -1.09 8.38 -10.99
CA GLU A 220 -1.62 7.04 -11.11
C GLU A 220 -0.48 6.02 -10.98
N ILE A 221 -0.66 5.06 -10.08
CA ILE A 221 0.18 3.88 -9.93
C ILE A 221 -0.54 2.72 -10.61
N LYS A 222 0.12 2.05 -11.56
CA LYS A 222 -0.39 0.84 -12.22
C LYS A 222 0.45 -0.37 -11.91
N ASN A 223 -0.25 -1.51 -11.80
CA ASN A 223 0.33 -2.85 -11.70
C ASN A 223 1.38 -2.97 -10.59
N ALA A 224 1.20 -2.26 -9.48
CA ALA A 224 2.14 -2.34 -8.37
C ALA A 224 2.18 -3.77 -7.82
N LYS A 225 3.39 -4.29 -7.58
CA LYS A 225 3.64 -5.53 -6.85
C LYS A 225 4.77 -5.30 -5.86
N ILE A 226 4.46 -5.40 -4.56
CA ILE A 226 5.38 -5.07 -3.48
C ILE A 226 5.40 -6.21 -2.46
N ARG A 227 6.58 -6.77 -2.18
CA ARG A 227 6.81 -7.75 -1.11
C ARG A 227 7.51 -7.05 0.04
N GLY A 228 6.83 -6.93 1.17
CA GLY A 228 7.33 -6.25 2.37
C GLY A 228 6.91 -6.95 3.66
N LYS A 229 7.28 -6.36 4.80
CA LYS A 229 6.97 -6.88 6.13
C LYS A 229 6.26 -5.81 6.95
N PHE A 230 5.08 -6.13 7.44
CA PHE A 230 4.38 -5.33 8.44
C PHE A 230 4.80 -5.81 9.82
N PHE A 231 5.17 -4.88 10.69
CA PHE A 231 5.42 -5.18 12.09
C PHE A 231 4.21 -4.81 12.92
N ARG A 232 3.88 -5.67 13.89
CA ARG A 232 2.93 -5.34 14.94
C ARG A 232 3.42 -4.09 15.67
N GLN A 233 2.51 -3.20 16.07
CA GLN A 233 2.85 -2.03 16.86
C GLN A 233 2.27 -2.16 18.28
N SER A 234 2.97 -1.57 19.25
CA SER A 234 2.43 -1.32 20.58
C SER A 234 2.20 0.17 20.74
N PRO A 235 1.25 0.57 21.59
CA PRO A 235 1.10 1.97 21.94
C PRO A 235 2.32 2.51 22.66
N TRP A 236 2.51 3.82 22.62
CA TRP A 236 3.68 4.43 23.26
C TRP A 236 3.65 4.24 24.79
N GLY A 237 4.77 3.83 25.37
CA GLY A 237 4.89 3.62 26.81
C GLY A 237 4.21 2.35 27.35
N TYR A 238 3.64 1.53 26.46
CA TYR A 238 2.94 0.30 26.83
C TYR A 238 3.31 -0.86 25.89
N TYR A 239 3.46 -2.06 26.43
CA TYR A 239 3.61 -3.29 25.65
C TYR A 239 2.43 -4.20 25.93
N TRP A 240 1.99 -4.92 24.90
CA TRP A 240 0.98 -5.95 25.04
C TRP A 240 1.53 -7.14 25.83
N ASP A 241 0.68 -7.86 26.56
CA ASP A 241 1.08 -8.94 27.47
C ASP A 241 1.83 -10.11 26.79
N ASP A 242 1.71 -10.23 25.46
CA ASP A 242 2.33 -11.25 24.61
C ASP A 242 3.42 -10.68 23.67
N TRP A 243 3.90 -9.45 23.92
CA TRP A 243 4.83 -8.72 23.02
C TRP A 243 6.14 -9.47 22.72
N GLY A 244 6.61 -10.28 23.67
CA GLY A 244 7.85 -11.06 23.54
C GLY A 244 7.67 -12.58 23.53
N LYS A 245 6.44 -13.10 23.58
CA LYS A 245 6.18 -14.54 23.76
C LYS A 245 6.14 -15.28 22.43
N GLY A 246 6.54 -16.56 22.41
CA GLY A 246 6.21 -17.45 21.29
C GLY A 246 4.76 -17.94 21.40
N TRP A 247 4.20 -18.47 20.31
CA TRP A 247 2.89 -19.17 20.34
C TRP A 247 2.97 -20.59 20.90
N ASP A 248 4.17 -21.14 21.02
CA ASP A 248 4.41 -22.54 21.42
C ASP A 248 4.78 -22.65 22.92
N GLU A 249 4.44 -21.64 23.71
CA GLU A 249 4.52 -21.61 25.18
C GLU A 249 3.13 -21.77 25.83
#